data_AF-A0A2A2S7X0-F1
#
_entry.id   AF-A0A2A2S7X0-F1
#
_cell.length_a   1.000
_cell.length_b   1.000
_cell.length_c   1.000
_cell.angle_alpha   90.00
_cell.angle_beta   90.00
_cell.angle_gamma   90.00
#
_symmetry.space_group_name_H-M   'P 1'
#
loop_
_entity.id
_entity.type
_entity.pdbx_description
1 polymer ?
#
loop_
_entity_poly.entity_id
_entity_poly.type
_entity_poly.pdbx_seq_one_letter_code
_entity_poly.pdbx_strand_id
1 'polypeptide(L)'
;MRRLNEWLISRGKTKSSILYVLFWISFMIVIIAIHGVINHHNIIDNILSNKGFLLFATLLLIAHSGKYYDDKVALKKEEEQLSKKGLTRADINNINFVKSWTERRGAGFLKYVLFNGGLLLGSIFFLALSFAFFPTAPSGGRQFPEFSDMINWMVKCWGIGFTTGALLCIIIWNLSERKLKRLTAADIFTN
;
A
#
# COMPACT_ATOMS: atom_id res chain seq x y z
N MET A 1 -10.78 -2.42 8.34
CA MET A 1 -9.62 -3.33 8.25
C MET A 1 -9.43 -4.24 9.47
N ARG A 2 -9.40 -3.76 10.72
CA ARG A 2 -9.11 -4.64 11.89
C ARG A 2 -10.08 -5.81 12.07
N ARG A 3 -11.40 -5.56 12.04
CA ARG A 3 -12.43 -6.62 12.11
C ARG A 3 -12.30 -7.66 10.99
N LEU A 4 -11.94 -7.22 9.79
CA LEU A 4 -11.67 -8.10 8.66
C LEU A 4 -10.44 -8.98 8.93
N ASN A 5 -9.35 -8.39 9.44
CA ASN A 5 -8.14 -9.14 9.78
C ASN A 5 -8.39 -10.15 10.91
N GLU A 6 -9.09 -9.77 11.97
CA GLU A 6 -9.47 -10.66 13.07
C GLU A 6 -10.32 -11.83 12.58
N TRP A 7 -11.30 -11.56 11.71
CA TRP A 7 -12.12 -12.58 11.07
C TRP A 7 -11.33 -13.48 10.11
N LEU A 8 -10.38 -12.92 9.36
CA LEU A 8 -9.51 -13.69 8.48
C LEU A 8 -8.59 -14.61 9.27
N ILE A 9 -8.00 -14.14 10.38
CA ILE A 9 -7.11 -14.94 11.23
C ILE A 9 -7.86 -16.10 11.88
N SER A 10 -9.11 -15.90 12.29
CA SER A 10 -9.90 -16.96 12.96
C SER A 10 -10.18 -18.17 12.08
N ARG A 11 -10.02 -18.07 10.76
CA ARG A 11 -10.19 -19.17 9.80
C ARG A 11 -8.96 -20.08 9.67
N GLY A 12 -7.83 -19.73 10.29
CA GLY A 12 -6.56 -20.45 10.19
C GLY A 12 -5.75 -20.10 8.92
N LYS A 13 -4.47 -20.47 8.91
CA LYS A 13 -3.45 -19.99 7.95
C LYS A 13 -3.88 -20.09 6.49
N THR A 14 -4.17 -21.30 6.02
CA THR A 14 -4.49 -21.57 4.61
C THR A 14 -5.74 -20.82 4.16
N LYS A 15 -6.82 -20.87 4.95
CA LYS A 15 -8.09 -20.20 4.60
C LYS A 15 -7.94 -18.68 4.63
N SER A 16 -7.19 -18.14 5.58
CA SER A 16 -6.92 -16.71 5.71
C SER A 16 -6.18 -16.16 4.49
N SER A 17 -5.10 -16.83 4.06
CA SER A 17 -4.32 -16.42 2.88
C SER A 17 -5.14 -16.52 1.60
N ILE A 18 -5.94 -17.58 1.41
CA ILE A 18 -6.83 -17.71 0.25
C ILE A 18 -7.87 -16.59 0.22
N LEU A 19 -8.55 -16.33 1.34
CA LEU A 19 -9.56 -15.27 1.42
C LEU A 19 -8.96 -13.88 1.18
N TYR A 20 -7.73 -13.65 1.65
CA TYR A 20 -7.00 -12.41 1.40
C TYR A 20 -6.65 -12.22 -0.08
N VAL A 21 -6.22 -13.30 -0.76
CA VAL A 21 -6.00 -13.32 -2.22
C VAL A 21 -7.29 -12.99 -2.96
N LEU A 22 -8.40 -13.65 -2.61
CA LEU A 22 -9.71 -13.42 -3.24
C LEU A 22 -10.20 -11.99 -3.04
N PHE A 23 -9.99 -11.40 -1.86
CA PHE A 23 -10.31 -10.01 -1.58
C PHE A 23 -9.56 -9.04 -2.51
N TRP A 24 -8.27 -9.29 -2.75
CA TRP A 24 -7.49 -8.45 -3.65
C TRP A 24 -7.86 -8.65 -5.12
N ILE A 25 -8.15 -9.89 -5.54
CA ILE A 25 -8.63 -10.17 -6.89
C ILE A 25 -9.94 -9.43 -7.15
N SER A 26 -10.91 -9.51 -6.21
CA SER A 26 -12.19 -8.81 -6.37
C SER A 26 -12.02 -7.30 -6.38
N PHE A 27 -11.14 -6.76 -5.53
CA PHE A 27 -10.79 -5.34 -5.54
C PHE A 27 -10.20 -4.89 -6.89
N MET A 28 -9.29 -5.68 -7.46
CA MET A 28 -8.72 -5.38 -8.78
C MET A 28 -9.77 -5.45 -9.89
N ILE A 29 -10.66 -6.44 -9.87
CA ILE A 29 -11.78 -6.54 -10.83
C ILE A 29 -12.66 -5.29 -10.76
N VAL A 30 -12.98 -4.81 -9.55
CA VAL A 30 -13.79 -3.60 -9.38
C VAL A 30 -13.08 -2.37 -9.96
N ILE A 31 -11.78 -2.20 -9.70
CA ILE A 31 -11.00 -1.11 -10.30
C ILE A 31 -11.03 -1.19 -11.83
N ILE A 32 -10.80 -2.38 -12.39
CA ILE A 32 -10.82 -2.63 -13.83
C ILE A 32 -12.19 -2.30 -14.43
N ALA A 33 -13.28 -2.72 -13.77
CA ALA A 33 -14.64 -2.47 -14.21
C ALA A 33 -14.99 -0.97 -14.17
N ILE A 34 -14.68 -0.28 -13.06
CA ILE A 34 -14.88 1.17 -12.94
C ILE A 34 -14.11 1.90 -14.03
N HIS A 35 -12.86 1.50 -14.26
CA HIS A 35 -12.00 2.11 -15.27
C HIS A 35 -12.53 1.86 -16.70
N GLY A 36 -13.02 0.65 -16.99
CA GLY A 36 -13.68 0.31 -18.26
C GLY A 36 -14.94 1.15 -18.52
N VAL A 37 -15.75 1.37 -17.48
CA VAL A 37 -16.96 2.21 -17.56
C VAL A 37 -16.62 3.68 -17.80
N ILE A 38 -15.64 4.23 -17.07
CA ILE A 38 -15.25 5.65 -17.18
C ILE A 38 -14.68 5.96 -18.56
N ASN A 39 -13.85 5.05 -19.10
CA ASN A 39 -13.10 5.34 -20.32
C ASN A 39 -13.77 4.78 -21.59
N HIS A 40 -14.90 4.08 -21.49
CA HIS A 40 -15.56 3.42 -22.62
C HIS A 40 -14.61 2.51 -23.43
N HIS A 41 -13.69 1.82 -22.75
CA HIS A 41 -12.70 0.92 -23.37
C HIS A 41 -12.91 -0.54 -22.97
N ASN A 42 -12.62 -1.46 -23.91
CA ASN A 42 -12.43 -2.89 -23.62
C ASN A 42 -11.08 -3.13 -22.92
N ILE A 43 -10.91 -2.52 -21.74
CA ILE A 43 -9.77 -2.71 -20.84
C ILE A 43 -9.59 -4.19 -20.46
N ILE A 44 -10.70 -4.94 -20.37
CA ILE A 44 -10.69 -6.37 -20.07
C ILE A 44 -9.89 -7.14 -21.13
N ASP A 45 -10.16 -6.89 -22.42
CA ASP A 45 -9.47 -7.58 -23.52
C ASP A 45 -7.97 -7.24 -23.54
N ASN A 46 -7.62 -5.98 -23.27
CA ASN A 46 -6.23 -5.55 -23.22
C ASN A 46 -5.45 -6.19 -22.05
N ILE A 47 -6.04 -6.27 -20.86
CA ILE A 47 -5.41 -6.92 -19.70
C ILE A 47 -5.27 -8.43 -19.94
N LEU A 48 -6.31 -9.08 -20.48
CA LEU A 48 -6.28 -10.52 -20.79
C LEU A 48 -5.26 -10.86 -21.89
N SER A 49 -5.04 -9.96 -22.85
CA SER A 49 -4.03 -10.14 -23.90
C SER A 49 -2.58 -10.06 -23.37
N ASN A 50 -2.35 -9.35 -22.26
CA ASN A 50 -1.03 -9.14 -21.69
C ASN A 50 -0.68 -10.19 -20.62
N LYS A 51 -0.33 -11.39 -21.09
CA LYS A 51 0.03 -12.55 -20.24
C LYS A 51 1.18 -12.26 -19.27
N GLY A 52 2.13 -11.40 -19.65
CA GLY A 52 3.26 -10.99 -18.80
C GLY A 52 2.82 -10.15 -17.60
N PHE A 53 1.93 -9.18 -17.84
CA PHE A 53 1.32 -8.38 -16.77
C PHE A 53 0.52 -9.25 -15.79
N LEU A 54 -0.30 -10.18 -16.30
CA LEU A 54 -1.07 -11.10 -15.46
C LEU A 54 -0.17 -11.98 -14.59
N LEU A 55 0.87 -12.57 -15.18
CA LEU A 55 1.82 -13.41 -14.44
C LEU A 55 2.52 -12.60 -13.33
N PHE A 56 2.99 -11.40 -13.64
CA PHE A 56 3.63 -10.53 -12.66
C PHE A 56 2.70 -10.14 -11.52
N ALA A 57 1.45 -9.77 -11.82
CA ALA A 57 0.44 -9.44 -10.83
C ALA A 57 0.12 -10.66 -9.93
N THR A 58 -0.01 -11.85 -10.51
CA THR A 58 -0.24 -13.09 -9.75
C THR A 58 0.93 -13.42 -8.82
N LEU A 59 2.17 -13.31 -9.30
CA LEU A 59 3.37 -13.56 -8.48
C LEU A 59 3.48 -12.59 -7.31
N LEU A 60 3.21 -11.30 -7.54
CA LEU A 60 3.14 -10.29 -6.46
C LEU A 60 2.06 -10.62 -5.44
N LEU A 61 0.89 -11.07 -5.89
CA LEU A 61 -0.22 -11.43 -5.02
C LEU A 61 0.10 -12.64 -4.14
N ILE A 62 0.75 -13.67 -4.71
CA ILE A 62 1.21 -14.85 -3.97
C ILE A 62 2.28 -14.46 -2.96
N ALA A 63 3.28 -13.66 -3.35
CA ALA A 63 4.34 -13.20 -2.46
C ALA A 63 3.78 -12.39 -1.27
N HIS A 64 2.81 -11.49 -1.53
CA HIS A 64 2.21 -10.65 -0.50
C HIS A 64 1.25 -11.44 0.42
N SER A 65 0.57 -12.47 -0.09
CA SER A 65 -0.35 -13.30 0.70
C SER A 65 0.34 -14.37 1.54
N GLY A 66 1.52 -14.83 1.14
CA GLY A 66 2.30 -15.84 1.86
C GLY A 66 2.73 -15.38 3.26
N LYS A 67 3.05 -14.09 3.43
CA LYS A 67 3.45 -13.52 4.73
C LYS A 67 2.30 -12.96 5.55
N TYR A 68 1.16 -12.69 4.92
CA TYR A 68 0.05 -11.99 5.55
C TYR A 68 -0.42 -12.62 6.88
N TYR A 69 -0.64 -13.93 6.91
CA TYR A 69 -1.18 -14.59 8.10
C TYR A 69 -0.21 -14.53 9.29
N ASP A 70 1.05 -14.86 9.06
CA ASP A 70 2.07 -14.91 10.12
C ASP A 70 2.30 -13.51 10.71
N ASP A 71 2.37 -12.48 9.86
CA ASP A 71 2.50 -11.08 10.29
C ASP A 71 1.31 -10.62 11.15
N LYS A 72 0.09 -10.98 10.76
CA LYS A 72 -1.12 -10.56 11.49
C LYS A 72 -1.32 -11.32 12.79
N VAL A 73 -0.93 -12.59 12.86
CA VAL A 73 -0.94 -13.35 14.11
C VAL A 73 0.10 -12.83 15.08
N ALA A 74 1.31 -12.51 14.61
CA ALA A 74 2.36 -11.94 15.46
C ALA A 74 1.91 -10.61 16.09
N LEU A 75 1.35 -9.71 15.29
CA LEU A 75 0.79 -8.44 15.76
C LEU A 75 -0.32 -8.66 16.81
N LYS A 76 -1.23 -9.60 16.57
CA LYS A 76 -2.31 -9.91 17.51
C LYS A 76 -1.77 -10.41 18.86
N LYS A 77 -0.76 -11.28 18.85
CA LYS A 77 -0.13 -11.79 20.09
C LYS A 77 0.56 -10.67 20.87
N GLU A 78 1.23 -9.75 20.20
CA GLU A 78 1.86 -8.59 20.84
C GLU A 78 0.80 -7.69 21.50
N GLU A 79 -0.31 -7.41 20.80
CA GLU A 79 -1.43 -6.64 21.36
C GLU A 79 -2.07 -7.34 22.58
N GLU A 80 -2.27 -8.66 22.54
CA GLU A 80 -2.81 -9.44 23.66
C GLU A 80 -1.85 -9.45 24.87
N GLN A 81 -0.54 -9.57 24.64
CA GLN A 81 0.47 -9.53 25.70
C GLN A 81 0.52 -8.17 26.38
N LEU A 82 0.43 -7.08 25.61
CA LEU A 82 0.41 -5.73 26.16
C LEU A 82 -0.90 -5.44 26.90
N SER A 83 -2.04 -5.92 26.37
CA SER A 83 -3.34 -5.80 27.06
C SER A 83 -3.37 -6.54 28.40
N LYS A 84 -2.70 -7.70 28.51
CA LYS A 84 -2.56 -8.43 29.78
C LYS A 84 -1.78 -7.66 30.85
N LYS A 85 -0.96 -6.68 30.46
CA LYS A 85 -0.24 -5.78 31.37
C LYS A 85 -1.08 -4.59 31.84
N GLY A 86 -2.38 -4.57 31.55
CA GLY A 86 -3.28 -3.47 31.93
C GLY A 86 -3.20 -2.24 31.04
N LEU A 87 -2.39 -2.28 29.96
CA LEU A 87 -2.26 -1.18 29.02
C LEU A 87 -3.55 -1.00 28.23
N THR A 88 -4.01 0.24 28.12
CA THR A 88 -5.15 0.55 27.25
C THR A 88 -4.74 0.45 25.79
N ARG A 89 -5.72 0.34 24.89
CA ARG A 89 -5.47 0.34 23.44
C ARG A 89 -4.78 1.63 22.98
N ALA A 90 -5.07 2.75 23.62
CA ALA A 90 -4.43 4.02 23.30
C ALA A 90 -2.92 3.94 23.63
N ASP A 91 -2.58 3.34 24.76
CA ASP A 91 -1.19 3.17 25.20
C ASP A 91 -0.42 2.25 24.25
N ILE A 92 -1.01 1.13 23.86
CA ILE A 92 -0.41 0.20 22.87
C ILE A 92 -0.13 0.93 21.55
N ASN A 93 -1.09 1.70 21.05
CA ASN A 93 -0.93 2.47 19.82
C ASN A 93 0.15 3.56 19.95
N ASN A 94 0.26 4.18 21.12
CA ASN A 94 1.27 5.20 21.39
C ASN A 94 2.68 4.58 21.50
N ILE A 95 2.82 3.46 22.20
CA ILE A 95 4.09 2.71 22.29
C ILE A 95 4.54 2.26 20.90
N ASN A 96 3.65 1.63 20.14
CA ASN A 96 3.96 1.18 18.77
C ASN A 96 4.30 2.35 17.84
N PHE A 97 3.60 3.48 17.99
CA PHE A 97 3.94 4.71 17.28
C PHE A 97 5.34 5.20 17.66
N VAL A 98 5.67 5.37 18.95
CA VAL A 98 6.98 5.88 19.38
C VAL A 98 8.10 4.97 18.90
N LYS A 99 7.96 3.64 19.07
CA LYS A 99 8.95 2.65 18.62
C LYS A 99 9.20 2.75 17.11
N SER A 100 8.15 2.62 16.31
CA SER A 100 8.27 2.63 14.85
C SER A 100 8.68 4.01 14.29
N TRP A 101 8.24 5.10 14.92
CA TRP A 101 8.60 6.45 14.52
C TRP A 101 10.06 6.77 14.84
N THR A 102 10.56 6.34 16.00
CA THR A 102 11.97 6.54 16.38
C THR A 102 12.91 5.84 15.42
N GLU A 103 12.60 4.60 15.03
CA GLU A 103 13.37 3.86 14.02
C GLU A 103 13.39 4.59 12.66
N ARG A 104 12.21 5.03 12.18
CA ARG A 104 12.08 5.77 10.91
C ARG A 104 12.78 7.12 10.96
N ARG A 105 12.71 7.82 12.09
CA ARG A 105 13.39 9.10 12.30
C ARG A 105 14.90 8.91 12.33
N GLY A 106 15.39 7.86 12.98
CA GLY A 106 16.81 7.51 13.01
C GLY A 106 17.39 7.24 11.61
N ALA A 107 16.57 6.74 10.69
CA ALA A 107 16.95 6.54 9.29
C ALA A 107 17.13 7.85 8.49
N GLY A 108 16.63 8.99 9.02
CA GLY A 108 16.80 10.33 8.45
C GLY A 108 15.61 10.80 7.60
N PHE A 109 15.35 12.12 7.66
CA PHE A 109 14.24 12.78 6.95
C PHE A 109 14.30 12.56 5.44
N LEU A 110 15.45 12.82 4.83
CA LEU A 110 15.61 12.70 3.38
C LEU A 110 15.37 11.27 2.90
N LYS A 111 15.90 10.27 3.62
CA LYS A 111 15.70 8.86 3.32
C LYS A 111 14.22 8.50 3.44
N TYR A 112 13.55 8.97 4.48
CA TYR A 112 12.12 8.75 4.66
C TYR A 112 11.30 9.35 3.51
N VAL A 113 11.56 10.59 3.13
CA VAL A 113 10.80 11.27 2.06
C VAL A 113 11.08 10.66 0.69
N LEU A 114 12.34 10.43 0.32
CA LEU A 114 12.69 9.94 -1.01
C LEU A 114 12.40 8.45 -1.19
N PHE A 115 12.75 7.60 -0.22
CA PHE A 115 12.58 6.15 -0.37
C PHE A 115 11.21 5.66 0.08
N ASN A 116 10.70 6.08 1.24
CA ASN A 116 9.39 5.62 1.68
C ASN A 116 8.26 6.39 0.97
N GLY A 117 8.42 7.69 0.79
CA GLY A 117 7.48 8.54 0.06
C GLY A 117 7.63 8.39 -1.45
N GLY A 118 8.73 8.91 -1.99
CA GLY A 118 8.94 8.97 -3.44
C GLY A 118 8.97 7.60 -4.11
N LEU A 119 9.84 6.70 -3.64
CA LEU A 119 10.03 5.41 -4.29
C LEU A 119 8.90 4.42 -3.96
N LEU A 120 8.66 4.11 -2.69
CA LEU A 120 7.67 3.12 -2.27
C LEU A 120 6.24 3.59 -2.50
N LEU A 121 5.83 4.66 -1.84
CA LEU A 121 4.46 5.18 -1.96
C LEU A 121 4.20 5.74 -3.36
N GLY A 122 5.20 6.38 -3.98
CA GLY A 122 5.10 6.83 -5.36
C GLY A 122 5.00 5.71 -6.39
N SER A 123 5.57 4.52 -6.15
CA SER A 123 5.32 3.35 -7.02
C SER A 123 3.88 2.85 -6.91
N ILE A 124 3.26 2.93 -5.73
CA ILE A 124 1.84 2.61 -5.55
C ILE A 124 0.98 3.61 -6.32
N PHE A 125 1.28 4.91 -6.22
CA PHE A 125 0.58 5.94 -7.00
C PHE A 125 0.84 5.82 -8.49
N PHE A 126 2.07 5.48 -8.90
CA PHE A 126 2.40 5.21 -10.29
C PHE A 126 1.47 4.14 -10.86
N LEU A 127 1.28 3.01 -10.18
CA LEU A 127 0.37 1.97 -10.63
C LEU A 127 -1.07 2.50 -10.72
N ALA A 128 -1.55 3.19 -9.69
CA ALA A 128 -2.90 3.74 -9.68
C ALA A 128 -3.14 4.75 -10.82
N LEU A 129 -2.19 5.66 -11.05
CA LEU A 129 -2.22 6.65 -12.12
C LEU A 129 -2.08 6.02 -13.50
N SER A 130 -1.26 4.97 -13.59
CA SER A 130 -1.03 4.20 -14.82
C SER A 130 -2.30 3.50 -15.28
N PHE A 131 -3.10 2.99 -14.34
CA PHE A 131 -4.45 2.55 -14.66
C PHE A 131 -5.31 3.75 -14.97
N ALA A 132 -5.51 4.69 -14.03
CA ALA A 132 -6.48 5.79 -14.17
C ALA A 132 -6.34 6.64 -15.44
N PHE A 133 -5.12 6.84 -15.95
CA PHE A 133 -4.82 7.62 -17.14
C PHE A 133 -4.24 6.79 -18.29
N PHE A 134 -4.61 5.51 -18.35
CA PHE A 134 -4.20 4.66 -19.46
C PHE A 134 -4.74 5.21 -20.78
N PRO A 135 -3.88 5.48 -21.78
CA PRO A 135 -4.30 6.17 -22.99
C PRO A 135 -5.24 5.31 -23.83
N THR A 136 -6.21 5.99 -24.44
CA THR A 136 -7.24 5.42 -25.27
C THR A 136 -6.70 5.13 -26.67
N ALA A 137 -6.88 3.92 -27.19
CA ALA A 137 -6.50 3.58 -28.57
C ALA A 137 -7.71 3.64 -29.52
N PRO A 138 -7.53 4.08 -30.78
CA PRO A 138 -8.53 3.88 -31.83
C PRO A 138 -8.78 2.38 -32.06
N SER A 139 -9.97 2.01 -32.54
CA SER A 139 -10.29 0.61 -32.86
C SER A 139 -9.30 0.02 -33.86
N GLY A 140 -8.54 -1.00 -33.47
CA GLY A 140 -7.50 -1.64 -34.30
C GLY A 140 -6.11 -0.98 -34.24
N GLY A 141 -5.95 0.10 -33.47
CA GLY A 141 -4.67 0.75 -33.22
C GLY A 141 -3.93 0.23 -31.98
N ARG A 142 -2.66 0.62 -31.84
CA ARG A 142 -1.88 0.40 -30.61
C ARG A 142 -2.09 1.58 -29.66
N GLN A 143 -2.11 1.32 -28.35
CA GLN A 143 -2.20 2.34 -27.30
C GLN A 143 -1.00 3.29 -27.31
N PHE A 144 0.16 2.76 -27.66
CA PHE A 144 1.38 3.51 -27.88
C PHE A 144 1.86 3.23 -29.31
N PRO A 145 1.89 4.25 -30.19
CA PRO A 145 2.44 4.10 -31.55
C PRO A 145 3.90 3.67 -31.52
N GLU A 146 4.68 4.24 -30.61
CA GLU A 146 6.10 3.96 -30.43
C GLU A 146 6.45 3.55 -28.99
N PHE A 147 7.58 2.85 -28.84
CA PHE A 147 8.12 2.52 -27.51
C PHE A 147 8.51 3.76 -26.71
N SER A 148 8.98 4.81 -27.40
CA SER A 148 9.30 6.13 -26.83
C SER A 148 8.09 6.75 -26.11
N ASP A 149 6.90 6.65 -26.71
CA ASP A 149 5.65 7.16 -26.13
C ASP A 149 5.27 6.40 -24.86
N MET A 150 5.44 5.08 -24.86
CA MET A 150 5.19 4.23 -23.70
C MET A 150 6.12 4.61 -22.54
N ILE A 151 7.42 4.76 -22.80
CA ILE A 151 8.40 5.16 -21.79
C ILE A 151 8.10 6.57 -21.26
N ASN A 152 7.82 7.52 -22.15
CA ASN A 152 7.46 8.89 -21.75
C ASN A 152 6.23 8.93 -20.84
N TRP A 153 5.22 8.13 -21.16
CA TRP A 153 4.03 8.00 -20.32
C TRP A 153 4.37 7.38 -18.96
N MET A 154 5.15 6.29 -18.93
CA MET A 154 5.56 5.65 -17.67
C MET A 154 6.34 6.61 -16.77
N VAL A 155 7.27 7.38 -17.35
CA VAL A 155 8.06 8.39 -16.64
C VAL A 155 7.17 9.50 -16.08
N LYS A 156 6.17 9.97 -16.83
CA LYS A 156 5.20 10.98 -16.34
C LYS A 156 4.39 10.45 -15.16
N CYS A 157 3.79 9.26 -15.29
CA CYS A 157 3.04 8.64 -14.20
C CYS A 157 3.92 8.41 -12.97
N TRP A 158 5.17 7.99 -13.17
CA TRP A 158 6.11 7.78 -12.08
C TRP A 158 6.51 9.10 -11.41
N GLY A 159 6.81 10.15 -12.18
CA GLY A 159 7.17 11.47 -11.64
C GLY A 159 6.05 12.09 -10.82
N ILE A 160 4.80 11.98 -11.27
CA ILE A 160 3.62 12.43 -10.51
C ILE A 160 3.47 11.60 -9.23
N GLY A 161 3.56 10.27 -9.34
CA GLY A 161 3.47 9.37 -8.21
C GLY A 161 4.54 9.65 -7.15
N PHE A 162 5.80 9.77 -7.58
CA PHE A 162 6.94 10.09 -6.73
C PHE A 162 6.74 11.41 -5.99
N THR A 163 6.39 12.47 -6.71
CA THR A 163 6.19 13.81 -6.12
C THR A 163 5.06 13.78 -5.10
N THR A 164 3.94 13.15 -5.44
CA THR A 164 2.78 13.02 -4.54
C THR A 164 3.13 12.21 -3.28
N GLY A 165 3.82 11.08 -3.45
CA GLY A 165 4.27 10.24 -2.34
C GLY A 165 5.25 10.95 -1.41
N ALA A 166 6.22 11.69 -1.99
CA ALA A 166 7.17 12.50 -1.23
C ALA A 166 6.46 13.59 -0.41
N LEU A 167 5.54 14.35 -1.02
CA LEU A 167 4.76 15.39 -0.34
C LEU A 167 3.92 14.84 0.82
N LEU A 168 3.25 13.70 0.62
CA LEU A 168 2.50 13.05 1.68
C LEU A 168 3.40 12.63 2.84
N CYS A 169 4.59 12.09 2.56
CA CYS A 169 5.55 11.75 3.59
C CYS A 169 6.08 12.99 4.34
N ILE A 170 6.27 14.13 3.68
CA ILE A 170 6.61 15.39 4.37
C ILE A 170 5.52 15.78 5.37
N ILE A 171 4.24 15.69 4.96
CA ILE A 171 3.10 16.00 5.83
C ILE A 171 3.05 15.02 7.01
N ILE A 172 3.14 13.71 6.74
CA ILE A 172 3.13 12.66 7.77
C ILE A 172 4.28 12.84 8.75
N TRP A 173 5.46 13.23 8.26
CA TRP A 173 6.62 13.49 9.12
C TRP A 173 6.33 14.59 10.12
N ASN A 174 5.83 15.74 9.65
CA ASN A 174 5.49 16.85 10.52
C ASN A 174 4.40 16.50 11.54
N LEU A 175 3.37 15.76 11.13
CA LEU A 175 2.31 15.30 12.04
C LEU A 175 2.86 14.31 13.09
N SER A 176 3.76 13.43 12.68
CA SER A 176 4.36 12.42 13.57
C SER A 176 5.33 13.06 14.55
N GLU A 177 6.15 14.04 14.14
CA GLU A 177 6.97 14.83 15.06
C GLU A 177 6.13 15.58 16.10
N ARG A 178 5.01 16.18 15.69
CA ARG A 178 4.07 16.81 16.63
C ARG A 178 3.48 15.80 17.61
N LYS A 179 3.08 14.62 17.13
CA LYS A 179 2.56 13.54 17.99
C LYS A 179 3.62 13.05 18.98
N LEU A 180 4.86 12.85 18.53
CA LEU A 180 5.97 12.42 19.38
C LEU A 180 6.21 13.43 20.50
N LYS A 181 6.35 14.72 20.14
CA LYS A 181 6.54 15.80 21.13
C LYS A 181 5.44 15.83 22.18
N ARG A 182 4.17 15.62 21.80
CA ARG A 182 3.04 15.55 22.74
C ARG A 182 3.14 14.36 23.69
N LEU A 183 3.52 13.18 23.18
CA LEU A 183 3.64 11.97 23.99
C LEU A 183 4.83 12.02 24.95
N THR A 184 5.92 12.67 24.54
CA THR A 184 7.13 12.81 25.39
C THR A 184 7.03 13.98 26.37
N ALA A 185 6.30 15.05 26.02
CA ALA A 185 6.07 16.18 26.92
C ALA A 185 5.03 15.89 28.02
N ALA A 186 4.24 14.82 27.87
CA ALA A 186 3.20 14.43 28.81
C ALA A 186 3.70 13.54 29.96
N ASP A 187 5.02 13.34 30.14
CA ASP A 187 5.62 12.52 31.23
C ASP A 187 5.03 11.09 31.38
N ILE A 188 4.57 10.48 30.29
CA ILE A 188 4.04 9.10 30.30
C ILE A 188 5.17 8.05 30.42
N PHE A 189 6.45 8.46 30.32
CA PHE A 189 7.61 7.55 30.28
C PHE A 189 8.73 7.90 31.29
N THR A 190 8.46 8.77 32.27
CA THR A 190 9.44 9.26 33.26
C THR A 190 9.22 8.76 34.69
N ASN A 191 8.41 7.71 34.89
CA ASN A 191 8.36 6.94 36.15
C ASN A 191 8.49 5.44 35.88
#